data_AF-A0AAU6NXR2-F1
#
_entry.id   AF-A0AAU6NXR2-F1
#
_cell.length_a   1.000
_cell.length_b   1.000
_cell.length_c   1.000
_cell.angle_alpha   90.00
_cell.angle_beta   90.00
_cell.angle_gamma   90.00
#
_symmetry.space_group_name_H-M   'P 1'
#
loop_
_entity.id
_entity.type
_entity.pdbx_description
1 polymer ?
#
loop_
_entity_poly.entity_id
_entity_poly.type
_entity_poly.pdbx_seq_one_letter_code
_entity_poly.pdbx_strand_id
1 'polypeptide(L)'
;MKDWKEYIESTFKPISDFKIEDKTQVGEIGIYSLTHNLTETRFDFIYPDEDWKKIGDVQFYNPKTKGWSGEFWEAEFNKTEKQRLNEFLEPALEKGWSSKDFFLNGEHYMSKVYWNKNFEGNSFRYYSNGCMGLLLFPFYWAIRKLMELNILSGMKKVIIEPINKNVC
;
A
#
# COMPACT_ATOMS: atom_id res chain seq x y z
N MET A 1 17.92 18.36 -2.72
CA MET A 1 17.55 16.96 -3.06
C MET A 1 17.82 16.76 -4.53
N LYS A 2 18.71 15.84 -4.84
CA LYS A 2 19.27 15.60 -6.17
C LYS A 2 18.61 14.43 -6.89
N ASP A 3 18.03 13.49 -6.15
CA ASP A 3 17.45 12.23 -6.67
C ASP A 3 16.36 11.69 -5.74
N TRP A 4 15.72 10.59 -6.15
CA TRP A 4 14.67 9.94 -5.38
C TRP A 4 15.16 9.43 -4.03
N LYS A 5 16.41 8.92 -3.92
CA LYS A 5 16.93 8.39 -2.66
C LYS A 5 17.02 9.47 -1.59
N GLU A 6 17.66 10.59 -1.90
CA GLU A 6 17.74 11.75 -1.00
C GLU A 6 16.34 12.27 -0.64
N TYR A 7 15.40 12.27 -1.60
CA TYR A 7 14.02 12.70 -1.36
C TYR A 7 13.30 11.76 -0.38
N ILE A 8 13.36 10.46 -0.60
CA ILE A 8 12.75 9.43 0.25
C ILE A 8 13.32 9.53 1.67
N GLU A 9 14.64 9.50 1.82
CA GLU A 9 15.30 9.61 3.14
C GLU A 9 15.00 10.94 3.85
N SER A 10 14.64 11.99 3.11
CA SER A 10 14.18 13.25 3.68
C SER A 10 12.73 13.24 4.13
N THR A 11 11.87 12.50 3.43
CA THR A 11 10.43 12.36 3.72
C THR A 11 10.20 11.42 4.89
N PHE A 12 10.95 10.33 5.00
CA PHE A 12 10.82 9.33 6.05
C PHE A 12 11.76 9.63 7.23
N LYS A 13 11.40 10.65 8.03
CA LYS A 13 12.19 11.09 9.19
C LYS A 13 11.45 10.96 10.53
N PRO A 14 12.17 10.68 11.63
CA PRO A 14 13.60 10.37 11.67
C PRO A 14 13.87 8.95 11.15
N ILE A 15 14.99 8.78 10.44
CA ILE A 15 15.30 7.50 9.78
C ILE A 15 15.46 6.34 10.78
N SER A 16 15.76 6.65 12.05
CA SER A 16 15.83 5.71 13.16
C SER A 16 14.51 4.98 13.44
N ASP A 17 13.39 5.54 13.00
CA ASP A 17 12.07 4.95 13.20
C ASP A 17 11.75 3.88 12.15
N PHE A 18 12.70 3.61 11.24
CA PHE A 18 12.54 2.69 10.13
C PHE A 18 13.63 1.63 10.11
N LYS A 19 13.23 0.40 9.81
CA LYS A 19 14.13 -0.63 9.32
C LYS A 19 14.26 -0.47 7.80
N ILE A 20 15.50 -0.35 7.31
CA ILE A 20 15.80 -0.22 5.88
C ILE A 20 16.32 -1.55 5.34
N GLU A 21 15.79 -1.96 4.19
CA GLU A 21 16.33 -3.06 3.39
C GLU A 21 16.65 -2.49 1.99
N ASP A 22 17.94 -2.33 1.69
CA ASP A 22 18.41 -1.85 0.40
C ASP A 22 18.88 -3.04 -0.45
N LYS A 23 18.08 -3.40 -1.46
CA LYS A 23 18.41 -4.44 -2.45
C LYS A 23 18.68 -3.82 -3.83
N THR A 24 19.04 -2.55 -3.89
CA THR A 24 19.32 -1.84 -5.15
C THR A 24 20.78 -2.10 -5.56
N GLN A 25 21.04 -3.26 -6.18
CA GLN A 25 22.35 -3.60 -6.73
C GLN A 25 22.42 -3.23 -8.21
N VAL A 26 23.60 -2.80 -8.66
CA VAL A 26 23.87 -2.43 -10.06
C VAL A 26 23.60 -3.64 -10.96
N GLY A 27 22.77 -3.47 -11.98
CA GLY A 27 22.41 -4.52 -12.95
C GLY A 27 21.30 -5.48 -12.52
N GLU A 28 20.70 -5.29 -11.32
CA GLU A 28 19.57 -6.10 -10.85
C GLU A 28 18.29 -5.26 -10.68
N ILE A 29 17.17 -5.98 -10.72
CA ILE A 29 15.85 -5.48 -10.30
C ILE A 29 15.91 -5.17 -8.80
N GLY A 30 16.20 -3.92 -8.46
CA GLY A 30 16.36 -3.46 -7.09
C GLY A 30 15.05 -3.08 -6.41
N ILE A 31 14.93 -3.33 -5.11
CA ILE A 31 13.88 -2.77 -4.26
C ILE A 31 14.54 -2.10 -3.06
N TYR A 32 14.14 -0.87 -2.79
CA TYR A 32 14.48 -0.16 -1.56
C TYR A 32 13.26 -0.10 -0.65
N SER A 33 13.39 -0.67 0.53
CA SER A 33 12.26 -0.83 1.44
C SER A 33 12.50 -0.12 2.76
N LEU A 34 11.48 0.60 3.24
CA LEU A 34 11.43 1.16 4.59
C LEU A 34 10.25 0.55 5.34
N THR A 35 10.49 -0.06 6.49
CA THR A 35 9.43 -0.56 7.38
C THR A 35 9.40 0.27 8.65
N HIS A 36 8.29 0.95 8.92
CA HIS A 36 8.14 1.76 10.12
C HIS A 36 8.02 0.87 11.36
N ASN A 37 8.87 1.09 12.35
CA ASN A 37 9.03 0.19 13.50
C ASN A 37 7.77 0.07 14.37
N LEU A 38 6.95 1.14 14.45
CA LEU A 38 5.78 1.16 15.33
C LEU A 38 4.50 0.67 14.64
N THR A 39 4.26 1.10 13.41
CA THR A 39 3.03 0.73 12.69
C THR A 39 3.20 -0.53 11.87
N GLU A 40 4.44 -0.94 11.60
CA GLU A 40 4.82 -2.03 10.69
C GLU A 40 4.42 -1.79 9.24
N THR A 41 4.02 -0.56 8.89
CA THR A 41 3.76 -0.20 7.49
C THR A 41 5.09 -0.22 6.73
N ARG A 42 5.11 -1.01 5.67
CA ARG A 42 6.25 -1.14 4.75
C ARG A 42 5.97 -0.35 3.48
N PHE A 43 6.99 0.36 3.03
CA PHE A 43 7.05 1.13 1.80
C PHE A 43 8.12 0.52 0.91
N ASP A 44 7.76 0.12 -0.29
CA ASP A 44 8.66 -0.47 -1.27
C ASP A 44 8.78 0.49 -2.47
N PHE A 45 10.01 0.91 -2.75
CA PHE A 45 10.40 1.68 -3.93
C PHE A 45 11.08 0.73 -4.90
N ILE A 46 10.40 0.42 -5.98
CA ILE A 46 10.70 -0.72 -6.86
C ILE A 46 11.35 -0.20 -8.14
N TYR A 47 12.40 -0.89 -8.56
CA TYR A 47 13.18 -0.62 -9.78
C TYR A 47 13.66 0.83 -9.90
N PRO A 48 14.38 1.37 -8.89
CA PRO A 48 15.12 2.60 -9.12
C PRO A 48 16.20 2.35 -10.18
N ASP A 49 16.43 3.35 -11.04
CA ASP A 49 17.61 3.34 -11.91
C ASP A 49 18.89 3.62 -11.11
N GLU A 50 20.05 3.38 -11.73
CA GLU A 50 21.36 3.46 -11.06
C GLU A 50 21.60 4.82 -10.39
N ASP A 51 21.13 5.90 -11.02
CA ASP A 51 21.28 7.28 -10.55
C ASP A 51 20.09 7.79 -9.73
N TRP A 52 19.10 6.94 -9.45
CA TRP A 52 17.87 7.26 -8.72
C TRP A 52 17.09 8.45 -9.32
N LYS A 53 17.21 8.65 -10.63
CA LYS A 53 16.42 9.62 -11.41
C LYS A 53 15.07 9.07 -11.79
N LYS A 54 14.87 7.75 -11.71
CA LYS A 54 13.59 7.09 -11.95
C LYS A 54 13.33 6.05 -10.88
N ILE A 55 12.05 5.81 -10.62
CA ILE A 55 11.55 4.65 -9.87
C ILE A 55 10.46 4.00 -10.73
N GLY A 56 10.45 2.67 -10.79
CA GLY A 56 9.51 1.91 -11.60
C GLY A 56 8.12 1.81 -10.96
N ASP A 57 8.07 1.67 -9.63
CA ASP A 57 6.81 1.68 -8.88
C ASP A 57 7.04 2.02 -7.41
N VAL A 58 5.97 2.43 -6.72
CA VAL A 58 5.93 2.60 -5.27
C VAL A 58 4.70 1.92 -4.73
N GLN A 59 4.90 1.11 -3.69
CA GLN A 59 3.83 0.38 -3.02
C GLN A 59 3.96 0.53 -1.51
N PHE A 60 2.84 0.46 -0.79
CA PHE A 60 2.87 0.29 0.65
C PHE A 60 1.81 -0.70 1.14
N TYR A 61 2.13 -1.40 2.22
CA TYR A 61 1.27 -2.41 2.84
C TYR A 61 1.55 -2.54 4.34
N ASN A 62 0.65 -3.21 5.04
CA ASN A 62 0.75 -3.43 6.47
C ASN A 62 0.37 -4.87 6.82
N PRO A 63 1.13 -5.57 7.69
CA PRO A 63 0.89 -6.99 8.00
C PRO A 63 -0.47 -7.26 8.66
N LYS A 64 -1.14 -6.25 9.21
CA LYS A 64 -2.47 -6.39 9.83
C LYS A 64 -3.58 -6.67 8.81
N THR A 65 -3.32 -6.42 7.52
CA THR A 65 -4.23 -6.63 6.41
C THR A 65 -3.59 -7.45 5.28
N LYS A 66 -4.42 -8.04 4.42
CA LYS A 66 -4.00 -8.65 3.15
C LYS A 66 -4.09 -7.70 1.95
N GLY A 67 -4.61 -6.50 2.16
CA GLY A 67 -4.64 -5.43 1.17
C GLY A 67 -3.36 -4.61 1.13
N TRP A 68 -3.19 -3.83 0.06
CA TRP A 68 -2.07 -2.91 -0.14
C TRP A 68 -2.52 -1.70 -0.98
N SER A 69 -1.65 -0.70 -1.11
CA SER A 69 -1.95 0.59 -1.75
C SER A 69 -2.40 0.53 -3.22
N GLY A 70 -2.05 -0.53 -3.94
CA GLY A 70 -1.97 -0.49 -5.40
C GLY A 70 -0.67 0.20 -5.85
N GLU A 71 -0.49 0.26 -7.16
CA GLU A 71 0.74 0.71 -7.83
C GLU A 71 0.71 2.22 -8.06
N PHE A 72 1.80 2.89 -7.73
CA PHE A 72 2.03 4.30 -8.07
C PHE A 72 2.50 4.48 -9.52
N TRP A 73 3.07 3.42 -10.10
CA TRP A 73 3.66 3.33 -11.44
C TRP A 73 4.80 4.34 -11.68
N GLU A 74 5.56 4.10 -12.75
CA GLU A 74 6.83 4.76 -13.06
C GLU A 74 6.82 6.29 -12.83
N ALA A 75 7.92 6.80 -12.27
CA ALA A 75 8.07 8.21 -11.95
C ALA A 75 9.51 8.72 -12.12
N GLU A 76 9.65 9.79 -12.90
CA GLU A 76 10.91 10.52 -13.05
C GLU A 76 11.11 11.53 -11.92
N PHE A 77 12.37 11.83 -11.59
CA PHE A 77 12.70 12.76 -10.52
C PHE A 77 12.48 14.22 -10.94
N ASN A 78 11.23 14.68 -10.85
CA ASN A 78 10.83 16.04 -11.15
C ASN A 78 9.79 16.55 -10.12
N LYS A 79 9.38 17.83 -10.24
CA LYS A 79 8.48 18.46 -9.27
C LYS A 79 7.07 17.84 -9.29
N THR A 80 6.54 17.56 -10.47
CA THR A 80 5.18 17.01 -10.66
C THR A 80 5.07 15.64 -10.03
N GLU A 81 6.05 14.77 -10.29
CA GLU A 81 6.07 13.41 -9.77
C GLU A 81 6.29 13.34 -8.27
N LYS A 82 7.06 14.27 -7.69
CA LYS A 82 7.16 14.41 -6.23
C LYS A 82 5.82 14.75 -5.59
N GLN A 83 5.07 15.66 -6.20
CA GLN A 83 3.74 16.00 -5.70
C GLN A 83 2.80 14.80 -5.80
N ARG A 84 2.79 14.11 -6.93
CA ARG A 84 2.00 12.89 -7.15
C ARG A 84 2.33 11.84 -6.08
N LEU A 85 3.62 11.62 -5.81
CA LEU A 85 4.09 10.67 -4.79
C LEU A 85 3.64 11.07 -3.38
N ASN A 86 3.71 12.37 -3.04
CA ASN A 86 3.24 12.85 -1.75
C ASN A 86 1.73 12.59 -1.56
N GLU A 87 0.92 12.88 -2.58
CA GLU A 87 -0.52 12.62 -2.55
C GLU A 87 -0.81 11.11 -2.41
N PHE A 88 -0.05 10.26 -3.10
CA PHE A 88 -0.15 8.81 -2.97
C PHE A 88 0.23 8.29 -1.59
N LEU A 89 1.29 8.84 -0.99
CA LEU A 89 1.79 8.42 0.33
C LEU A 89 0.99 9.03 1.49
N GLU A 90 0.26 10.13 1.27
CA GLU A 90 -0.45 10.89 2.31
C GLU A 90 -1.31 9.99 3.25
N PRO A 91 -2.02 8.96 2.75
CA PRO A 91 -2.82 8.12 3.65
C PRO A 91 -1.97 7.24 4.57
N ALA A 92 -0.78 6.83 4.15
CA ALA A 92 0.14 6.08 5.01
C ALA A 92 0.97 7.01 5.92
N LEU A 93 1.24 8.23 5.46
CA LEU A 93 2.06 9.20 6.20
C LEU A 93 1.28 9.96 7.26
N GLU A 94 0.11 10.50 6.92
CA GLU A 94 -0.57 11.53 7.72
C GLU A 94 -2.00 11.16 8.15
N LYS A 95 -2.79 10.55 7.25
CA LYS A 95 -4.24 10.39 7.49
C LYS A 95 -4.64 9.03 8.08
N GLY A 96 -3.82 8.01 7.85
CA GLY A 96 -4.20 6.61 8.05
C GLY A 96 -5.12 6.10 6.95
N TRP A 97 -5.23 4.77 6.87
CA TRP A 97 -5.99 4.07 5.83
C TRP A 97 -6.66 2.83 6.42
N SER A 98 -7.52 2.18 5.65
CA SER A 98 -8.25 1.02 6.15
C SER A 98 -8.44 -0.05 5.08
N SER A 99 -8.69 -1.27 5.52
CA SER A 99 -9.00 -2.39 4.64
C SER A 99 -10.14 -3.22 5.21
N LYS A 100 -11.02 -3.68 4.31
CA LYS A 100 -11.93 -4.80 4.56
C LYS A 100 -11.36 -6.03 3.89
N ASP A 101 -10.87 -6.95 4.68
CA ASP A 101 -10.36 -8.24 4.20
C ASP A 101 -11.48 -9.27 4.26
N PHE A 102 -11.72 -9.96 3.15
CA PHE A 102 -12.77 -10.94 3.02
C PHE A 102 -12.17 -12.34 2.90
N PHE A 103 -12.69 -13.25 3.72
CA PHE A 103 -12.27 -14.63 3.85
C PHE A 103 -13.45 -15.55 3.56
N LEU A 104 -13.21 -16.59 2.78
CA LEU A 104 -14.18 -17.64 2.48
C LEU A 104 -13.56 -18.98 2.90
N ASN A 105 -14.24 -19.72 3.79
CA ASN A 105 -13.72 -20.96 4.38
C ASN A 105 -12.33 -20.83 5.03
N GLY A 106 -12.05 -19.67 5.63
CA GLY A 106 -10.76 -19.36 6.26
C GLY A 106 -9.69 -18.82 5.31
N GLU A 107 -9.89 -18.95 3.99
CA GLU A 107 -8.95 -18.48 2.97
C GLU A 107 -9.24 -17.04 2.56
N HIS A 108 -8.19 -16.21 2.44
CA HIS A 108 -8.33 -14.85 1.91
C HIS A 108 -8.64 -14.90 0.41
N TYR A 109 -9.62 -14.12 -0.04
CA TYR A 109 -9.93 -14.04 -1.48
C TYR A 109 -9.98 -12.62 -2.04
N MET A 110 -10.12 -11.60 -1.19
CA MET A 110 -10.16 -10.20 -1.62
C MET A 110 -9.94 -9.25 -0.46
N SER A 111 -9.32 -8.11 -0.75
CA SER A 111 -9.29 -6.94 0.13
C SER A 111 -9.91 -5.74 -0.58
N LYS A 112 -10.63 -4.93 0.18
CA LYS A 112 -11.05 -3.58 -0.23
C LYS A 112 -10.29 -2.57 0.58
N VAL A 113 -9.33 -1.93 -0.06
CA VAL A 113 -8.48 -0.91 0.56
C VAL A 113 -9.07 0.47 0.33
N TYR A 114 -9.09 1.27 1.38
CA TYR A 114 -9.62 2.64 1.42
C TYR A 114 -8.53 3.60 1.88
N TRP A 115 -8.36 4.70 1.17
CA TRP A 115 -7.39 5.76 1.46
C TRP A 115 -7.78 6.66 2.66
N ASN A 116 -8.59 6.13 3.57
CA ASN A 116 -9.04 6.77 4.80
C ASN A 116 -9.38 5.70 5.85
N LYS A 117 -9.53 6.12 7.11
CA LYS A 117 -9.88 5.22 8.23
C LYS A 117 -11.36 4.82 8.29
N ASN A 118 -12.24 5.54 7.59
CA ASN A 118 -13.69 5.45 7.75
C ASN A 118 -14.36 4.47 6.78
N PHE A 119 -13.59 3.80 5.92
CA PHE A 119 -14.08 2.88 4.89
C PHE A 119 -14.99 3.54 3.85
N GLU A 120 -14.75 4.82 3.55
CA GLU A 120 -15.55 5.62 2.62
C GLU A 120 -14.88 5.80 1.25
N GLY A 121 -15.68 6.08 0.23
CA GLY A 121 -15.21 6.36 -1.13
C GLY A 121 -14.85 5.11 -1.95
N ASN A 122 -14.09 5.34 -3.02
CA ASN A 122 -13.67 4.29 -3.94
C ASN A 122 -12.60 3.41 -3.28
N SER A 123 -12.88 2.12 -3.19
CA SER A 123 -11.91 1.12 -2.76
C SER A 123 -11.13 0.56 -3.94
N PHE A 124 -9.82 0.39 -3.81
CA PHE A 124 -9.08 -0.46 -4.75
C PHE A 124 -9.57 -1.91 -4.64
N ARG A 125 -9.84 -2.52 -5.79
CA ARG A 125 -10.28 -3.93 -5.88
C ARG A 125 -9.10 -4.77 -6.34
N TYR A 126 -8.52 -5.53 -5.42
CA TYR A 126 -7.58 -6.59 -5.76
C TYR A 126 -8.30 -7.94 -5.68
N TYR A 127 -8.33 -8.66 -6.79
CA TYR A 127 -8.86 -10.03 -6.86
C TYR A 127 -7.69 -11.00 -6.92
N SER A 128 -7.54 -11.88 -5.91
CA SER A 128 -6.41 -12.82 -5.85
C SER A 128 -6.53 -14.00 -6.83
N ASN A 129 -7.66 -14.17 -7.52
CA ASN A 129 -8.04 -15.44 -8.17
C ASN A 129 -7.89 -15.48 -9.71
N GLY A 130 -7.15 -14.55 -10.32
CA GLY A 130 -6.86 -14.55 -11.76
C GLY A 130 -8.10 -14.69 -12.67
N CYS A 131 -7.96 -15.32 -13.85
CA CYS A 131 -9.06 -15.52 -14.81
C CYS A 131 -10.24 -16.34 -14.26
N MET A 132 -10.01 -17.24 -13.30
CA MET A 132 -11.09 -18.01 -12.65
C MET A 132 -11.99 -17.10 -11.78
N GLY A 133 -11.43 -15.99 -11.28
CA GLY A 133 -12.16 -14.94 -10.59
C GLY A 133 -13.22 -14.25 -11.46
N LEU A 134 -13.07 -14.23 -12.79
CA LEU A 134 -14.06 -13.64 -13.70
C LEU A 134 -15.31 -14.52 -13.85
N LEU A 135 -15.14 -15.84 -13.97
CA LEU A 135 -16.27 -16.78 -14.06
C LEU A 135 -17.09 -16.83 -12.76
N LEU A 136 -16.40 -16.76 -11.63
CA LEU A 136 -17.01 -16.79 -10.29
C LEU A 136 -17.36 -15.40 -9.75
N PHE A 137 -17.12 -14.33 -10.53
CA PHE A 137 -17.37 -12.95 -10.12
C PHE A 137 -18.76 -12.71 -9.52
N PRO A 138 -19.89 -13.15 -10.13
CA PRO A 138 -21.21 -12.90 -9.54
C PRO A 138 -21.38 -13.59 -8.19
N PHE A 139 -20.82 -14.79 -8.01
CA PHE A 139 -20.86 -15.52 -6.74
C PHE A 139 -20.02 -14.81 -5.67
N TYR A 140 -18.78 -14.42 -5.99
CA TYR A 140 -17.94 -13.65 -5.07
C TYR A 140 -18.56 -12.31 -4.71
N TRP A 141 -19.20 -11.65 -5.68
CA TRP A 141 -19.92 -10.40 -5.45
C TRP A 141 -21.08 -10.58 -4.46
N ALA A 142 -21.90 -11.62 -4.64
CA ALA A 142 -23.03 -11.93 -3.77
C ALA A 142 -22.57 -12.30 -2.36
N ILE A 143 -21.61 -13.21 -2.22
CA ILE A 143 -21.03 -13.62 -0.93
C ILE A 143 -20.48 -12.40 -0.19
N ARG A 144 -19.74 -11.53 -0.88
CA ARG A 144 -19.24 -10.29 -0.31
C ARG A 144 -20.38 -9.40 0.19
N LYS A 145 -21.46 -9.24 -0.58
CA LYS A 145 -22.61 -8.43 -0.14
C LYS A 145 -23.27 -9.00 1.11
N LEU A 146 -23.41 -10.32 1.19
CA LEU A 146 -23.91 -10.97 2.40
C LEU A 146 -22.97 -10.75 3.59
N MET A 147 -21.65 -10.77 3.39
CA MET A 147 -20.67 -10.44 4.44
C MET A 147 -20.73 -8.97 4.85
N GLU A 148 -20.87 -8.04 3.91
CA GLU A 148 -21.03 -6.59 4.20
C GLU A 148 -22.31 -6.29 4.99
N LEU A 149 -23.37 -7.08 4.78
CA LEU A 149 -24.62 -7.01 5.53
C LEU A 149 -24.60 -7.79 6.86
N ASN A 150 -23.45 -8.38 7.23
CA ASN A 150 -23.28 -9.27 8.39
C ASN A 150 -24.21 -10.51 8.39
N ILE A 151 -24.68 -10.93 7.22
CA ILE A 151 -25.44 -12.18 7.06
C ILE A 151 -24.50 -13.39 7.07
N LEU A 152 -23.31 -13.24 6.49
CA LEU A 152 -22.23 -14.22 6.53
C LEU A 152 -21.03 -13.66 7.32
N SER A 153 -20.39 -14.51 8.11
CA SER A 153 -19.10 -14.18 8.71
C SER A 153 -17.98 -14.24 7.66
N GLY A 154 -16.81 -13.69 7.99
CA GLY A 154 -15.64 -13.72 7.10
C GLY A 154 -15.17 -12.35 6.60
N MET A 155 -15.74 -11.25 7.07
CA MET A 155 -15.18 -9.90 6.84
C MET A 155 -14.42 -9.42 8.07
N LYS A 156 -13.15 -9.04 7.90
CA LYS A 156 -12.33 -8.37 8.91
C LYS A 156 -12.12 -6.91 8.52
N LYS A 157 -12.50 -5.99 9.40
CA LYS A 157 -12.21 -4.55 9.26
C LYS A 157 -10.89 -4.24 9.95
N VAL A 158 -9.98 -3.55 9.26
CA VAL A 158 -8.67 -3.17 9.75
C VAL A 158 -8.47 -1.69 9.52
N ILE A 159 -8.06 -0.96 10.56
CA ILE A 159 -7.63 0.44 10.48
C ILE A 159 -6.13 0.47 10.70
N ILE A 160 -5.41 1.13 9.80
CA ILE A 160 -3.97 1.35 9.86
C ILE A 160 -3.72 2.81 10.19
N GLU A 161 -3.04 3.02 11.31
CA GLU A 161 -2.62 4.34 11.75
C GLU A 161 -1.52 4.90 10.84
N PRO A 162 -1.51 6.23 10.60
CA PRO A 162 -0.42 6.87 9.88
C PRO A 162 0.90 6.75 10.65
N ILE A 163 2.02 6.88 9.96
CA ILE A 163 3.33 6.84 10.61
C ILE A 163 3.65 8.16 11.35
N ASN A 164 3.20 9.30 10.83
CA ASN A 164 3.34 10.58 11.50
C ASN A 164 2.19 10.78 12.48
N LYS A 165 2.43 10.51 13.76
CA LYS A 165 1.41 10.66 14.82
C LYS A 165 1.18 12.10 15.28
N ASN A 166 1.73 13.10 14.58
CA ASN A 166 1.75 14.49 15.03
C ASN A 166 0.69 15.41 14.37
N VAL A 167 -0.31 14.86 13.68
CA VAL A 167 -1.45 15.66 13.19
C VAL A 167 -2.65 15.40 14.10
N CYS A 168 -2.64 16.07 15.26
CA CYS A 168 -3.83 16.35 16.06
C CYS A 168 -4.34 17.75 15.72
#